data_AF-A0A953EMN5-F1
#
_entry.id   AF-A0A953EMN5-F1
#
_cell.length_a   1.000
_cell.length_b   1.000
_cell.length_c   1.000
_cell.angle_alpha   90.00
_cell.angle_beta   90.00
_cell.angle_gamma   90.00
#
_symmetry.space_group_name_H-M   'P 1'
#
loop_
_entity.id
_entity.type
_entity.pdbx_description
1 polymer ?
#
loop_
_entity_poly.entity_id
_entity_poly.type
_entity_poly.pdbx_seq_one_letter_code
_entity_poly.pdbx_strand_id
1 'polypeptide(L)' 'MSDQLYSGMRFRILNIIDEGVREALDIVVDTPITAKRVVRTLEQLNAQHGTLEAIRVDNGPEMTAQVFADWCS' A
#
# COMPACT_ATOMS: atom_id res chain seq x y z
N MET A 1 7.80 17.71 -6.74
CA MET A 1 7.50 17.03 -8.02
C MET A 1 6.41 16.02 -7.71
N SER A 2 5.28 16.01 -8.42
CA SER A 2 4.15 15.10 -8.17
C SER A 2 3.71 14.53 -9.50
N ASP A 3 3.51 13.22 -9.57
CA ASP A 3 3.09 12.55 -10.79
C ASP A 3 1.62 12.84 -11.10
N GLN A 4 1.35 13.15 -12.38
CA GLN A 4 0.03 13.52 -12.86
C GLN A 4 -0.20 12.95 -14.26
N LEU A 5 -1.45 12.60 -14.53
CA LEU A 5 -1.89 12.26 -15.88
C LEU A 5 -1.90 13.53 -16.75
N TYR A 6 -1.97 13.35 -18.08
CA TYR A 6 -2.10 14.46 -19.02
C TYR A 6 -3.31 15.38 -18.72
N SER A 7 -4.36 14.82 -18.11
CA SER A 7 -5.54 15.56 -17.65
C SER A 7 -5.31 16.45 -16.42
N GLY A 8 -4.11 16.44 -15.82
CA GLY A 8 -3.78 17.15 -14.58
C GLY A 8 -4.22 16.42 -13.30
N MET A 9 -4.82 15.24 -13.43
CA MET A 9 -5.21 14.42 -12.28
C MET A 9 -3.96 13.80 -11.64
N ARG A 10 -3.75 14.07 -10.35
CA ARG A 10 -2.65 13.50 -9.58
C ARG A 10 -2.94 12.04 -9.24
N PHE A 11 -1.95 11.18 -9.44
CA PHE A 11 -1.99 9.80 -8.98
C PHE A 11 -0.88 9.53 -7.98
N ARG A 12 -1.03 8.44 -7.23
CA ARG A 12 -0.02 7.93 -6.30
C ARG A 12 0.23 6.46 -6.59
N ILE A 13 1.43 6.02 -6.23
CA ILE A 13 1.87 4.65 -6.38
C ILE A 13 2.16 4.10 -4.99
N LEU A 14 1.55 2.97 -4.64
CA LEU A 14 1.87 2.18 -3.46
C LEU A 14 2.73 1.01 -3.91
N ASN A 15 3.99 1.00 -3.48
CA ASN A 15 4.92 -0.10 -3.74
C ASN A 15 4.96 -1.00 -2.51
N ILE A 16 4.73 -2.30 -2.71
CA ILE A 16 4.84 -3.32 -1.66
C ILE A 16 5.96 -4.25 -2.05
N ILE A 17 6.97 -4.35 -1.19
CA ILE A 17 8.22 -5.06 -1.48
C ILE A 17 8.52 -5.99 -0.31
N ASP A 18 8.90 -7.23 -0.63
CA ASP A 18 9.55 -8.13 0.33
C ASP A 18 11.02 -7.70 0.48
N GLU A 19 11.39 -7.22 1.67
CA GLU A 19 12.74 -6.72 1.94
C GLU A 19 13.80 -7.83 2.03
N GLY A 20 13.40 -9.05 2.39
CA GLY A 20 14.30 -10.19 2.56
C GLY A 20 14.86 -10.68 1.23
N VAL A 21 14.00 -10.78 0.21
CA VAL A 21 14.36 -11.26 -1.13
C VAL A 21 14.40 -10.17 -2.20
N ARG A 22 14.02 -8.93 -1.85
CA ARG A 22 13.89 -7.78 -2.77
C ARG A 22 12.91 -8.03 -3.91
N GLU A 23 11.84 -8.75 -3.63
CA GLU A 23 10.76 -9.01 -4.59
C GLU A 23 9.71 -7.89 -4.51
N ALA A 24 9.28 -7.38 -5.65
CA ALA A 24 8.15 -6.45 -5.72
C ALA A 24 6.85 -7.26 -5.74
N LEU A 25 6.14 -7.29 -4.61
CA LEU A 25 4.92 -8.09 -4.43
C LEU A 25 3.72 -7.47 -5.16
N ASP A 26 3.56 -6.15 -5.06
CA ASP A 26 2.53 -5.42 -5.80
C ASP A 26 2.91 -3.95 -6.00
N ILE A 27 2.36 -3.35 -7.07
CA ILE A 27 2.48 -1.93 -7.40
C ILE A 27 1.09 -1.41 -7.74
N VAL A 28 0.47 -0.74 -6.76
CA VAL A 28 -0.87 -0.18 -6.94
C VAL A 28 -0.77 1.27 -7.37
N VAL A 29 -1.30 1.57 -8.56
CA VAL A 29 -1.44 2.93 -9.07
C VAL A 29 -2.89 3.36 -8.91
N ASP A 30 -3.14 4.45 -8.18
CA ASP A 30 -4.49 4.94 -7.94
C ASP A 30 -4.54 6.46 -7.77
N THR A 31 -5.75 7.00 -7.82
CA THR A 31 -6.03 8.43 -7.71
C THR A 31 -7.08 8.70 -6.64
N PRO A 32 -6.73 9.30 -5.49
CA PRO A 32 -5.62 8.98 -4.56
C PRO A 32 -5.78 7.62 -3.85
N ILE A 33 -4.71 7.12 -3.25
CA ILE A 33 -4.73 5.89 -2.43
C ILE A 33 -5.29 6.20 -1.04
N THR A 34 -6.21 5.36 -0.56
CA THR A 34 -6.83 5.48 0.78
C THR A 34 -6.39 4.33 1.69
N ALA A 35 -6.45 4.51 3.01
CA ALA A 35 -6.13 3.46 3.98
C ALA A 35 -6.91 2.15 3.72
N LYS A 36 -8.20 2.25 3.36
CA LYS A 36 -9.02 1.09 2.98
C LYS A 36 -8.49 0.37 1.74
N ARG A 37 -7.99 1.12 0.75
CA ARG A 37 -7.38 0.55 -0.45
C ARG A 37 -6.08 -0.18 -0.13
N VAL A 38 -5.27 0.38 0.79
CA VAL A 38 -4.05 -0.27 1.30
C VAL A 38 -4.40 -1.61 1.97
N VAL A 39 -5.31 -1.60 2.95
CA VAL A 39 -5.73 -2.81 3.69
C VAL A 39 -6.21 -3.89 2.73
N ARG A 40 -7.10 -3.54 1.79
CA ARG A 40 -7.59 -4.50 0.78
C ARG A 40 -6.46 -5.12 -0.05
N THR A 41 -5.42 -4.35 -0.38
CA THR A 41 -4.29 -4.84 -1.16
C THR A 41 -3.45 -5.81 -0.33
N LEU A 42 -3.21 -5.48 0.95
CA LEU A 42 -2.48 -6.35 1.86
C LEU A 42 -3.24 -7.65 2.17
N GLU A 43 -4.57 -7.61 2.29
CA GLU A 43 -5.40 -8.82 2.42
C GLU A 43 -5.28 -9.74 1.20
N GLN A 44 -5.24 -9.16 -0.01
CA GLN A 44 -5.03 -9.92 -1.24
C GLN A 44 -3.65 -10.58 -1.27
N LEU A 45 -2.61 -9.87 -0.84
CA LEU A 45 -1.26 -10.42 -0.71
C LEU A 45 -1.19 -11.51 0.36
N ASN A 46 -1.83 -11.32 1.52
CA ASN A 46 -1.91 -12.35 2.55
C ASN A 46 -2.56 -13.64 2.03
N ALA A 47 -3.59 -13.52 1.17
CA ALA A 47 -4.24 -14.68 0.57
C ALA A 47 -3.36 -15.41 -0.46
N GLN A 48 -2.42 -14.70 -1.10
CA GLN A 48 -1.54 -15.25 -2.14
C GLN A 48 -0.23 -15.82 -1.59
N HIS A 49 0.38 -15.13 -0.63
CA HIS A 49 1.72 -15.42 -0.10
C HIS A 49 1.70 -15.99 1.33
N GLY A 50 0.53 -16.03 1.96
CA GLY A 50 0.38 -16.35 3.39
C GLY A 50 0.51 -15.11 4.26
N THR A 51 0.32 -15.29 5.57
CA THR A 51 0.30 -14.18 6.53
C THR A 51 1.66 -13.49 6.63
N LEU A 52 1.69 -12.17 6.42
CA LEU A 52 2.85 -11.33 6.68
C LEU A 52 3.18 -11.32 8.18
N GLU A 53 4.43 -11.61 8.56
CA GLU A 53 4.87 -11.60 9.96
C GLU A 53 5.09 -10.18 10.50
N ALA A 54 5.56 -9.27 9.65
CA ALA A 54 5.81 -7.88 9.98
C ALA A 54 5.74 -7.02 8.72
N ILE A 55 5.35 -5.76 8.88
CA ILE A 55 5.25 -4.81 7.76
C ILE A 55 5.92 -3.51 8.18
N ARG A 56 6.82 -3.00 7.35
CA ARG A 56 7.42 -1.68 7.51
C ARG A 56 6.70 -0.71 6.57
N VAL A 57 6.19 0.37 7.13
CA VAL A 57 5.45 1.40 6.40
C VAL A 57 6.09 2.77 6.59
N ASP A 58 5.80 3.69 5.69
CA ASP A 58 6.11 5.10 5.89
C ASP A 58 5.06 5.77 6.80
N ASN A 59 5.28 7.04 7.13
CA ASN A 59 4.35 7.83 7.94
C ASN A 59 3.27 8.52 7.09
N GLY A 60 2.89 7.92 5.96
CA GLY A 60 1.81 8.41 5.11
C GLY A 60 0.46 8.42 5.86
N PRO A 61 -0.44 9.36 5.54
CA PRO A 61 -1.75 9.45 6.20
C PRO A 61 -2.60 8.18 6.04
N GLU A 62 -2.35 7.40 4.98
CA GLU A 62 -3.00 6.10 4.76
C GLU A 62 -2.55 5.04 5.79
N MET A 63 -1.32 5.14 6.29
CA MET A 63 -0.70 4.18 7.21
C MET A 63 -0.88 4.59 8.67
N THR A 64 -1.06 5.88 8.93
CA THR A 64 -1.39 6.39 10.28
C THR A 64 -2.89 6.38 10.58
N ALA A 65 -3.74 5.99 9.62
CA ALA A 65 -5.18 5.97 9.80
C ALA A 65 -5.64 4.84 10.73
N GLN A 66 -6.68 5.09 11.53
CA GLN A 66 -7.22 4.10 12.48
C GLN A 66 -7.60 2.77 11.80
N VAL A 67 -8.19 2.83 10.60
CA VAL A 67 -8.57 1.63 9.84
C VAL A 67 -7.37 0.71 9.54
N PHE A 68 -6.19 1.29 9.29
CA PHE A 68 -4.98 0.52 9.06
C PHE A 68 -4.46 -0.07 10.38
N ALA A 69 -4.43 0.74 11.46
CA ALA A 69 -4.04 0.28 12.79
C ALA A 69 -4.95 -0.86 13.32
N ASP A 70 -6.26 -0.75 13.10
CA ASP A 70 -7.25 -1.76 13.49
C ASP A 70 -7.01 -3.08 12.74
N TRP A 71 -6.59 -3.03 11.47
CA TRP A 71 -6.28 -4.22 10.69
C TRP A 71 -4.95 -4.88 11.11
N CYS A 72 -3.98 -4.09 11.57
CA CYS A 72 -2.71 -4.61 12.10
C CYS A 72 -2.82 -5.23 13.50
N SER A 73 -3.94 -5.03 14.20
CA SER A 73 -4.17 -5.48 15.58
C SER A 73 -4.65 -6.93 15.63
#